data_AF-I6QND0-F1
#
_entry.id   AF-I6QND0-F1
#
_cell.length_a   1.000
_cell.length_b   1.000
_cell.length_c   1.000
_cell.angle_alpha   90.00
_cell.angle_beta   90.00
_cell.angle_gamma   90.00
#
_symmetry.space_group_name_H-M   'P 1'
#
loop_
_entity.id
_entity.type
_entity.pdbx_description
1 polymer ?
#
loop_
_entity_poly.entity_id
_entity_poly.type
_entity_poly.pdbx_seq_one_letter_code
_entity_poly.pdbx_strand_id
1 'polypeptide(L)'
;MIKNGKLFLTPPKDGSDFKELLKQLTAAGAGRPLGSDGFPAGPWTPELLAEAISKIDSNRIGVDLRTVQLWFQENEKGISTANIRWLARIFGCDDPVATGEWQMELSAAQSRLAAKRRDLKKPGSSVVLEVSDPARTATVDDETTSPRDLARDTAFNRPSRHFSLARRSEALFSRGSPLNLPASVFAGATALGFLSYIVGIHSATYSRPDGLVKQVGFLWAPNWTFLFMVLLPLFFAFVIELLVFWKQDARFKLVAQGDRLESDDAWTRNVQAYSCTYWAVFLICVMFAGLFQWIGVCLIPLINGGGNYAIDWGKLAIVRPEVISVPLSIVFTALAYLYMSLCFFLFFAGLILLHTIVHDLWRIEEESTMRPVQHRREGGEIGLRVMRGIFRCTVLGVLVAICMKVQSSYLSSNEGDIVTWIVHDMSSALYERHDGGNSFSYRMPTHYSSLLVAISTCIVFLYGSIRLGVGKRFRVPLRRMSAVVGLLFASYLLIDAFEGFSILLGVGVLLATYGLFDPEFGRWRASELGSNHSVS
;
A
#
# COMPACT_ATOMS: atom_id res chain seq x y z
N MET A 1 -46.06 19.96 -24.08
CA MET A 1 -45.90 21.39 -24.41
C MET A 1 -44.79 21.53 -25.45
N ILE A 2 -44.73 22.62 -26.23
CA ILE A 2 -43.64 22.84 -27.18
C ILE A 2 -42.72 23.91 -26.59
N LYS A 3 -41.43 23.59 -26.43
CA LYS A 3 -40.39 24.58 -26.06
C LYS A 3 -39.25 24.48 -27.06
N ASN A 4 -38.81 25.62 -27.59
CA ASN A 4 -37.71 25.71 -28.57
C ASN A 4 -37.86 24.74 -29.77
N GLY A 5 -39.09 24.58 -30.29
CA GLY A 5 -39.38 23.69 -31.43
C GLY A 5 -39.29 22.19 -31.12
N LYS A 6 -39.13 21.82 -29.83
CA LYS A 6 -39.00 20.44 -29.34
C LYS A 6 -40.17 20.05 -28.43
N LEU A 7 -40.47 18.75 -28.36
CA LEU A 7 -41.47 18.22 -27.45
C LEU A 7 -40.99 18.31 -26.00
N PHE A 8 -41.61 19.16 -25.20
CA PHE A 8 -41.32 19.31 -23.78
C PHE A 8 -42.36 18.59 -22.91
N LEU A 9 -41.85 17.79 -21.98
CA LEU A 9 -42.62 17.18 -20.89
C LEU A 9 -42.13 17.76 -19.56
N THR A 10 -43.07 18.04 -18.66
CA THR A 10 -42.77 18.47 -17.30
C THR A 10 -42.29 17.29 -16.46
N PRO A 11 -41.29 17.47 -15.58
CA PRO A 11 -40.85 16.41 -14.67
C PRO A 11 -42.02 15.92 -13.80
N PRO A 12 -42.37 14.61 -13.82
CA PRO A 12 -43.57 14.10 -13.17
C PRO A 12 -43.52 14.12 -11.64
N LYS A 13 -42.32 14.20 -11.03
CA LYS A 13 -42.09 14.16 -9.56
C LYS A 13 -42.85 13.03 -8.85
N ASP A 14 -43.02 11.91 -9.53
CA ASP A 14 -43.83 10.75 -9.13
C ASP A 14 -43.07 9.75 -8.27
N GLY A 15 -41.78 10.00 -8.00
CA GLY A 15 -40.93 9.10 -7.22
C GLY A 15 -40.33 7.94 -8.03
N SER A 16 -40.58 7.88 -9.34
CA SER A 16 -40.04 6.84 -10.24
C SER A 16 -38.51 6.76 -10.17
N ASP A 17 -37.95 5.56 -10.33
CA ASP A 17 -36.50 5.42 -10.40
C ASP A 17 -35.95 5.88 -11.77
N PHE A 18 -34.63 6.07 -11.85
CA PHE A 18 -34.01 6.63 -13.06
C PHE A 18 -34.35 5.81 -14.33
N LYS A 19 -34.50 4.49 -14.23
CA LYS A 19 -34.73 3.62 -15.40
C LYS A 19 -36.16 3.74 -15.89
N GLU A 20 -37.12 3.77 -14.97
CA GLU A 20 -38.53 4.00 -15.27
C GLU A 20 -38.74 5.37 -15.92
N LEU A 21 -38.14 6.41 -15.33
CA LEU A 21 -38.22 7.77 -15.83
C LEU A 21 -37.59 7.90 -17.22
N LEU A 22 -36.41 7.30 -17.44
CA LEU A 22 -35.77 7.31 -18.75
C LEU A 22 -36.64 6.60 -19.80
N LYS A 23 -37.19 5.42 -19.48
CA LYS A 23 -38.04 4.64 -20.40
C LYS A 23 -39.26 5.45 -20.85
N GLN A 24 -39.95 6.11 -19.92
CA GLN A 24 -41.09 6.98 -20.22
C GLN A 24 -40.71 8.15 -21.13
N LEU A 25 -39.62 8.85 -20.82
CA LEU A 25 -39.16 10.00 -21.60
C LEU A 25 -38.68 9.61 -23.00
N THR A 26 -38.00 8.48 -23.12
CA THR A 26 -37.54 7.96 -24.40
C THR A 26 -38.69 7.48 -25.26
N ALA A 27 -39.70 6.83 -24.67
CA ALA A 27 -40.90 6.37 -25.38
C ALA A 27 -41.75 7.55 -25.87
N ALA A 28 -41.86 8.60 -25.06
CA ALA A 28 -42.62 9.79 -25.41
C ALA A 28 -41.86 10.74 -26.37
N GLY A 29 -40.57 10.52 -26.62
CA GLY A 29 -39.76 11.38 -27.50
C GLY A 29 -39.48 12.77 -26.94
N ALA A 30 -39.41 12.92 -25.61
CA ALA A 30 -39.13 14.21 -24.97
C ALA A 30 -37.80 14.80 -25.44
N GLY A 31 -37.77 16.09 -25.79
CA GLY A 31 -36.58 16.78 -26.29
C GLY A 31 -36.30 16.59 -27.79
N ARG A 32 -37.12 15.83 -28.53
CA ARG A 32 -36.99 15.70 -29.98
C ARG A 32 -37.62 16.88 -30.72
N PRO A 33 -37.03 17.31 -31.86
CA PRO A 33 -37.65 18.30 -32.74
C PRO A 33 -38.96 17.73 -33.30
N LEU A 34 -39.93 18.62 -33.52
CA LEU A 34 -41.19 18.27 -34.16
C LEU A 34 -41.02 18.21 -35.68
N GLY A 35 -41.72 17.28 -36.34
CA GLY A 35 -41.81 17.24 -37.79
C GLY A 35 -42.61 18.41 -38.35
N SER A 36 -42.56 18.61 -39.67
CA SER A 36 -43.34 19.63 -40.38
C SER A 36 -44.86 19.43 -40.29
N ASP A 37 -45.30 18.29 -39.78
CA ASP A 37 -46.68 17.88 -39.51
C ASP A 37 -47.13 18.14 -38.06
N GLY A 38 -46.25 18.68 -37.20
CA GLY A 38 -46.55 18.98 -35.79
C GLY A 38 -46.49 17.76 -34.85
N PHE A 39 -46.15 16.58 -35.36
CA PHE A 39 -46.00 15.37 -34.56
C PHE A 39 -44.52 15.16 -34.12
N PRO A 40 -44.26 14.54 -32.96
CA PRO A 40 -42.91 14.24 -32.51
C PRO A 40 -42.28 13.18 -33.43
N ALA A 41 -40.98 13.32 -33.71
CA ALA A 41 -40.22 12.50 -34.65
C ALA A 41 -40.05 10.99 -34.27
N GLY A 42 -40.86 10.48 -33.33
CA GLY A 42 -40.84 9.11 -32.79
C GLY A 42 -40.07 8.98 -31.46
N PRO A 43 -40.00 7.78 -30.86
CA PRO A 43 -39.26 7.55 -29.62
C PRO A 43 -37.74 7.72 -29.80
N TRP A 44 -37.00 7.91 -28.71
CA TRP A 44 -35.55 7.88 -28.72
C TRP A 44 -35.04 6.43 -28.82
N THR A 45 -34.15 6.17 -29.76
CA THR A 45 -33.30 4.96 -29.75
C THR A 45 -31.94 5.28 -29.11
N PRO A 46 -31.20 4.27 -28.62
CA PRO A 46 -29.86 4.48 -28.06
C PRO A 46 -28.91 5.20 -29.02
N GLU A 47 -29.00 4.89 -30.32
CA GLU A 47 -28.18 5.46 -31.37
C GLU A 47 -28.49 6.96 -31.56
N LEU A 48 -29.79 7.30 -31.66
CA LEU A 48 -30.22 8.69 -31.82
C LEU A 48 -29.88 9.52 -30.59
N LEU A 49 -30.01 8.95 -29.39
CA LEU A 49 -29.71 9.66 -28.14
C LEU A 49 -28.20 9.88 -27.96
N ALA A 50 -27.37 8.89 -28.31
CA ALA A 50 -25.91 9.04 -28.30
C ALA A 50 -25.44 10.11 -29.28
N GLU A 51 -26.02 10.15 -30.48
CA GLU A 51 -25.75 11.16 -31.49
C GLU A 51 -26.18 12.56 -31.00
N ALA A 52 -27.38 12.69 -30.43
CA ALA A 52 -27.89 13.95 -29.91
C ALA A 52 -27.02 14.52 -28.77
N ILE A 53 -26.54 13.67 -27.85
CA ILE A 53 -25.62 14.09 -26.78
C ILE A 53 -24.26 14.52 -27.34
N SER A 54 -23.81 13.87 -28.42
CA SER A 54 -22.51 14.18 -29.05
C SER A 54 -22.56 15.46 -29.90
N LYS A 55 -23.74 15.88 -30.35
CA LYS A 55 -23.97 17.16 -31.07
C LYS A 55 -24.08 18.39 -30.16
N ILE A 56 -24.01 18.23 -28.83
CA ILE A 56 -24.02 19.37 -27.91
C ILE A 56 -22.62 20.01 -27.92
N ASP A 57 -22.50 21.27 -28.37
CA ASP A 57 -21.22 22.01 -28.54
C ASP A 57 -20.31 22.03 -27.29
N SER A 58 -20.91 21.88 -26.11
CA SER A 58 -20.19 21.85 -24.82
C SER A 58 -19.67 20.45 -24.44
N ASN A 59 -19.87 19.44 -25.29
CA ASN A 59 -19.41 18.06 -25.10
C ASN A 59 -18.36 17.66 -26.17
N ARG A 60 -17.11 18.10 -26.01
CA ARG A 60 -16.00 17.79 -26.94
C ARG A 60 -15.61 16.30 -27.03
N ILE A 61 -16.08 15.49 -26.08
CA ILE A 61 -15.68 14.08 -25.93
C ILE A 61 -16.74 13.13 -26.53
N GLY A 62 -17.98 13.60 -26.71
CA GLY A 62 -19.11 12.77 -27.08
C GLY A 62 -19.54 11.80 -25.97
N VAL A 63 -20.53 10.96 -26.24
CA VAL A 63 -20.86 9.80 -25.38
C VAL A 63 -20.82 8.55 -26.23
N ASP A 64 -20.09 7.54 -25.74
CA ASP A 64 -19.97 6.24 -26.38
C ASP A 64 -21.33 5.52 -26.46
N LEU A 65 -21.65 4.97 -27.64
CA LEU A 65 -22.92 4.29 -27.92
C LEU A 65 -23.17 3.14 -26.93
N ARG A 66 -22.13 2.37 -26.59
CA ARG A 66 -22.25 1.25 -25.64
C ARG A 66 -22.68 1.72 -24.25
N THR A 67 -22.29 2.94 -23.86
CA THR A 67 -22.70 3.55 -22.61
C THR A 67 -24.18 3.91 -22.62
N VAL A 68 -24.71 4.44 -23.73
CA VAL A 68 -26.14 4.77 -23.88
C VAL A 68 -27.00 3.51 -23.95
N GLN A 69 -26.54 2.47 -24.65
CA GLN A 69 -27.23 1.16 -24.71
C GLN A 69 -27.42 0.55 -23.32
N LEU A 70 -26.43 0.70 -22.42
CA LEU A 70 -26.55 0.26 -21.02
C LEU A 70 -27.63 1.02 -20.24
N TRP A 71 -28.02 2.22 -20.67
CA TRP A 71 -29.09 2.98 -20.01
C TRP A 71 -30.47 2.44 -20.36
N PHE A 72 -30.67 1.97 -21.60
CA PHE A 72 -31.92 1.36 -22.07
C PHE A 72 -32.12 -0.07 -21.59
N GLN A 73 -31.06 -0.77 -21.18
CA GLN A 73 -31.16 -2.10 -20.59
C GLN A 73 -31.74 -2.07 -19.16
N GLU A 74 -32.56 -3.07 -18.83
CA GLU A 74 -33.07 -3.33 -17.48
C GLU A 74 -31.92 -3.85 -16.59
N ASN A 75 -31.15 -2.92 -16.03
CA ASN A 75 -30.04 -3.20 -15.14
C ASN A 75 -30.00 -2.18 -13.98
N GLU A 76 -29.25 -2.51 -12.93
CA GLU A 76 -29.07 -1.63 -11.77
C GLU A 76 -27.96 -0.57 -11.94
N LYS A 77 -27.47 -0.38 -13.18
CA LYS A 77 -26.39 0.58 -13.45
C LYS A 77 -26.99 1.97 -13.60
N GLY A 78 -26.51 2.88 -12.77
CA GLY A 78 -26.84 4.31 -12.84
C GLY A 78 -26.02 5.06 -13.89
N ILE A 79 -26.29 6.36 -13.99
CA ILE A 79 -25.62 7.30 -14.90
C ILE A 79 -24.70 8.24 -14.12
N SER A 80 -23.61 8.68 -14.77
CA SER A 80 -22.70 9.69 -14.22
C SER A 80 -23.35 11.08 -14.18
N THR A 81 -22.89 11.95 -13.27
CA THR A 81 -23.40 13.32 -13.14
C THR A 81 -23.22 14.17 -14.41
N ALA A 82 -22.15 13.93 -15.17
CA ALA A 82 -21.92 14.58 -16.46
C ALA A 82 -22.99 14.20 -17.49
N ASN A 83 -23.34 12.92 -17.58
CA ASN A 83 -24.35 12.42 -18.51
C ASN A 83 -25.77 12.83 -18.10
N ILE A 84 -26.05 12.94 -16.79
CA ILE A 84 -27.30 13.52 -16.28
C ILE A 84 -27.47 14.96 -16.77
N ARG A 85 -26.40 15.77 -16.74
CA ARG A 85 -26.44 17.15 -17.23
C ARG A 85 -26.77 17.22 -18.72
N TRP A 86 -26.22 16.32 -19.53
CA TRP A 86 -26.51 16.26 -20.97
C TRP A 86 -27.95 15.82 -21.25
N LEU A 87 -28.44 14.79 -20.56
CA LEU A 87 -29.83 14.36 -20.66
C LEU A 87 -30.80 15.45 -20.22
N ALA A 88 -30.49 16.16 -19.12
CA ALA A 88 -31.30 17.27 -18.64
C ALA A 88 -31.39 18.41 -19.67
N ARG A 89 -30.31 18.67 -20.42
CA ARG A 89 -30.30 19.67 -21.48
C ARG A 89 -31.16 19.25 -22.68
N ILE A 90 -31.12 17.96 -23.05
CA ILE A 90 -31.96 17.41 -24.12
C ILE A 90 -33.44 17.46 -23.73
N PHE A 91 -33.80 16.91 -22.56
CA PHE A 91 -35.18 16.88 -22.09
C PHE A 91 -35.73 18.25 -21.69
N GLY A 92 -34.85 19.16 -21.27
CA GLY A 92 -35.13 20.57 -21.04
C GLY A 92 -35.22 21.41 -22.32
N CYS A 93 -35.10 20.81 -23.51
CA CYS A 93 -35.21 21.49 -24.80
C CYS A 93 -34.24 22.69 -24.95
N ASP A 94 -33.05 22.62 -24.36
CA ASP A 94 -32.06 23.72 -24.29
C ASP A 94 -32.53 25.00 -23.56
N ASP A 95 -33.69 24.98 -22.89
CA ASP A 95 -34.14 26.07 -22.02
C ASP A 95 -33.42 25.96 -20.65
N PRO A 96 -32.72 27.01 -20.18
CA PRO A 96 -31.93 26.95 -18.93
C PRO A 96 -32.77 26.62 -17.69
N VAL A 97 -34.02 27.12 -17.64
CA VAL A 97 -34.91 26.87 -16.48
C VAL A 97 -35.38 25.42 -16.48
N ALA A 98 -35.92 24.96 -17.61
CA ALA A 98 -36.35 23.58 -17.77
C ALA A 98 -35.20 22.55 -17.63
N THR A 99 -33.99 22.91 -18.08
CA THR A 99 -32.79 22.09 -17.90
C THR A 99 -32.44 21.95 -16.43
N GLY A 100 -32.54 23.02 -15.64
CA GLY A 100 -32.32 22.98 -14.19
C GLY A 100 -33.33 22.06 -13.48
N GLU A 101 -34.61 22.16 -13.83
CA GLU A 101 -35.67 21.29 -13.29
C GLU A 101 -35.44 19.81 -13.63
N TRP A 102 -35.12 19.52 -14.90
CA TRP A 102 -34.79 18.16 -15.33
C TRP A 102 -33.52 17.62 -14.68
N GLN A 103 -32.50 18.47 -14.47
CA GLN A 103 -31.27 18.06 -13.80
C GLN A 103 -31.52 17.69 -12.33
N MET A 104 -32.38 18.45 -11.63
CA MET A 104 -32.78 18.13 -10.26
C MET A 104 -33.54 16.80 -10.19
N GLU A 105 -34.53 16.60 -11.06
CA GLU A 105 -35.34 15.38 -11.05
C GLU A 105 -34.53 14.13 -11.43
N LEU A 106 -33.70 14.20 -12.49
CA LEU A 106 -32.86 13.06 -12.89
C LEU A 106 -31.82 12.70 -11.81
N SER A 107 -31.30 13.70 -11.09
CA SER A 107 -30.38 13.47 -9.96
C SER A 107 -31.09 12.82 -8.77
N ALA A 108 -32.34 13.22 -8.49
CA ALA A 108 -33.19 12.61 -7.47
C ALA A 108 -33.55 11.16 -7.84
N ALA A 109 -33.97 10.91 -9.08
CA ALA A 109 -34.27 9.57 -9.60
C ALA A 109 -33.04 8.64 -9.56
N GLN A 110 -31.86 9.16 -9.88
CA GLN A 110 -30.59 8.42 -9.76
C GLN A 110 -30.25 8.08 -8.29
N SER A 111 -30.57 8.99 -7.37
CA SER A 111 -30.40 8.77 -5.93
C SER A 111 -31.34 7.69 -5.41
N ARG A 112 -32.60 7.66 -5.89
CA ARG A 112 -33.59 6.61 -5.62
C ARG A 112 -33.13 5.24 -6.14
N LEU A 113 -32.64 5.15 -7.38
CA LEU A 113 -32.07 3.90 -7.92
C LEU A 113 -30.86 3.42 -7.09
N ALA A 114 -30.01 4.34 -6.63
CA ALA A 114 -28.87 4.01 -5.77
C ALA A 114 -29.28 3.61 -4.34
N ALA A 115 -30.43 4.05 -3.84
CA ALA A 115 -31.03 3.60 -2.58
C ALA A 115 -31.65 2.21 -2.74
N LYS A 116 -32.46 1.98 -3.78
CA LYS A 116 -33.04 0.67 -4.13
C LYS A 116 -31.97 -0.42 -4.24
N ARG A 117 -30.85 -0.12 -4.89
CA ARG A 117 -29.67 -1.02 -4.98
C ARG A 117 -29.02 -1.32 -3.62
N ARG A 118 -29.05 -0.36 -2.69
CA ARG A 118 -28.51 -0.56 -1.33
C ARG A 118 -29.42 -1.46 -0.51
N ASP A 119 -30.73 -1.32 -0.65
CA ASP A 119 -31.69 -2.15 0.07
C ASP A 119 -31.76 -3.59 -0.48
N LEU A 120 -31.63 -3.79 -1.79
CA LEU A 120 -31.48 -5.13 -2.41
C LEU A 120 -30.21 -5.88 -1.97
N LYS A 121 -29.17 -5.15 -1.53
CA LYS A 121 -27.90 -5.73 -1.06
C LYS A 121 -27.84 -5.98 0.45
N LYS A 122 -28.88 -5.61 1.20
CA LYS A 122 -29.00 -5.99 2.61
C LYS A 122 -29.58 -7.41 2.68
N PRO A 123 -28.92 -8.37 3.34
CA PRO A 123 -29.51 -9.68 3.56
C PRO A 123 -30.62 -9.54 4.62
N GLY A 124 -31.88 -9.78 4.24
CA GLY A 124 -32.98 -9.93 5.20
C GLY A 124 -34.21 -9.02 5.06
N SER A 125 -34.52 -8.47 3.88
CA SER A 125 -35.81 -7.77 3.66
C SER A 125 -36.84 -8.71 3.04
N SER A 126 -37.37 -9.65 3.82
CA SER A 126 -38.63 -10.30 3.50
C SER A 126 -39.76 -9.29 3.67
N VAL A 127 -40.56 -9.17 2.61
CA VAL A 127 -41.79 -8.39 2.55
C VAL A 127 -42.75 -8.83 3.68
N VAL A 128 -43.13 -7.89 4.55
CA VAL A 128 -44.40 -7.93 5.28
C VAL A 128 -45.02 -6.54 5.18
N LEU A 129 -46.17 -6.50 4.52
CA LEU A 129 -47.12 -5.39 4.43
C LEU A 129 -47.80 -5.20 5.80
N GLU A 130 -48.13 -3.93 6.07
CA GLU A 130 -49.14 -3.41 7.02
C GLU A 130 -49.03 -3.79 8.51
N VAL A 131 -48.99 -2.77 9.37
CA VAL A 131 -50.19 -2.16 9.98
C VAL A 131 -49.77 -0.87 10.70
N SER A 132 -50.49 0.23 10.40
CA SER A 132 -50.51 1.47 11.17
C SER A 132 -51.21 1.26 12.51
N ASP A 133 -50.68 1.81 13.61
CA ASP A 133 -51.45 2.64 14.56
C ASP A 133 -50.57 3.23 15.71
N PRO A 134 -51.05 4.26 16.45
CA PRO A 134 -50.23 5.36 16.90
C PRO A 134 -50.12 5.50 18.44
N ALA A 135 -49.33 6.51 18.83
CA ALA A 135 -49.36 7.25 20.09
C ALA A 135 -48.86 6.58 21.38
N ARG A 136 -47.84 7.19 21.99
CA ARG A 136 -47.80 7.53 23.43
C ARG A 136 -46.71 8.58 23.75
N THR A 137 -47.19 9.81 23.93
CA THR A 137 -46.86 10.81 24.99
C THR A 137 -45.60 10.53 25.83
N ALA A 138 -44.55 11.36 25.79
CA ALA A 138 -44.38 12.70 26.39
C ALA A 138 -43.66 12.64 27.75
N THR A 139 -42.46 13.22 27.82
CA THR A 139 -41.98 14.08 28.92
C THR A 139 -40.83 14.93 28.39
N VAL A 140 -41.11 16.22 28.27
CA VAL A 140 -40.15 17.32 28.14
C VAL A 140 -39.68 17.64 29.56
N ASP A 141 -38.37 17.77 29.76
CA ASP A 141 -37.83 18.72 30.72
C ASP A 141 -36.64 19.44 30.06
N ASP A 142 -36.68 20.75 30.19
CA ASP A 142 -35.96 21.78 29.48
C ASP A 142 -34.90 22.38 30.41
N GLU A 143 -33.62 22.29 30.05
CA GLU A 143 -32.58 23.15 30.60
C GLU A 143 -31.74 23.75 29.45
N THR A 144 -32.26 24.85 28.92
CA THR A 144 -31.56 26.04 28.41
C THR A 144 -30.03 25.94 28.25
N THR A 145 -29.54 25.77 27.01
CA THR A 145 -28.16 26.17 26.66
C THR A 145 -28.14 26.99 25.37
N SER A 146 -27.39 28.09 25.43
CA SER A 146 -27.32 29.25 24.51
C SER A 146 -26.99 28.94 23.03
N PRO A 147 -27.53 29.71 22.05
CA PRO A 147 -27.32 29.51 20.62
C PRO A 147 -25.96 30.02 20.11
N ARG A 148 -24.86 29.64 20.78
CA ARG A 148 -23.49 29.96 20.33
C ARG A 148 -22.58 28.76 20.08
N ASP A 149 -22.99 27.54 20.46
CA ASP A 149 -22.19 26.33 20.19
C ASP A 149 -22.63 25.52 18.95
N LEU A 150 -23.80 25.80 18.35
CA LEU A 150 -24.27 25.12 17.14
C LEU A 150 -23.65 25.64 15.83
N ALA A 151 -22.90 26.75 15.86
CA ALA A 151 -22.32 27.37 14.68
C ALA A 151 -20.90 26.88 14.34
N ARG A 152 -20.32 25.99 15.14
CA ARG A 152 -18.96 25.44 14.88
C ARG A 152 -18.97 24.01 14.33
N ASP A 153 -20.06 23.27 14.47
CA ASP A 153 -20.15 21.86 14.07
C ASP A 153 -20.78 21.61 12.69
N THR A 154 -21.19 22.66 11.97
CA THR A 154 -21.78 22.51 10.63
C THR A 154 -20.74 22.52 9.48
N ALA A 155 -19.45 22.56 9.79
CA ALA A 155 -18.39 22.71 8.77
C ALA A 155 -17.45 21.49 8.61
N PHE A 156 -17.78 20.28 9.09
CA PHE A 156 -16.89 19.12 8.85
C PHE A 156 -17.57 17.75 8.70
N ASN A 157 -18.79 17.67 8.18
CA ASN A 157 -19.36 16.36 7.81
C ASN A 157 -20.06 16.38 6.44
N ARG A 158 -19.26 16.45 5.39
CA ARG A 158 -19.57 15.69 4.16
C ARG A 158 -18.78 14.39 4.24
N PRO A 159 -19.40 13.19 4.09
CA PRO A 159 -18.67 11.97 3.83
C PRO A 159 -18.20 12.01 2.37
N SER A 160 -17.24 12.89 2.07
CA SER A 160 -16.42 12.74 0.89
C SER A 160 -15.76 11.38 1.01
N ARG A 161 -16.06 10.54 0.01
CA ARG A 161 -15.46 9.22 -0.19
C ARG A 161 -13.98 9.42 -0.54
N HIS A 162 -13.19 9.90 0.42
CA HIS A 162 -11.78 10.19 0.26
C HIS A 162 -11.08 8.88 -0.09
N PHE A 163 -10.25 8.96 -1.12
CA PHE A 163 -9.29 7.93 -1.46
C PHE A 163 -8.33 7.76 -0.28
N SER A 164 -8.64 6.84 0.63
CA SER A 164 -7.79 6.60 1.80
C SER A 164 -6.68 5.64 1.40
N LEU A 165 -5.49 6.21 1.16
CA LEU A 165 -4.28 5.45 0.87
C LEU A 165 -4.00 4.44 1.99
N ALA A 166 -4.16 4.83 3.25
CA ALA A 166 -4.03 3.95 4.41
C ALA A 166 -4.92 2.69 4.32
N ARG A 167 -6.21 2.85 3.99
CA ARG A 167 -7.12 1.70 3.82
C ARG A 167 -6.73 0.83 2.64
N ARG A 168 -6.22 1.40 1.54
CA ARG A 168 -5.75 0.63 0.38
C ARG A 168 -4.47 -0.14 0.70
N SER A 169 -3.52 0.51 1.36
CA SER A 169 -2.29 -0.12 1.83
C SER A 169 -2.61 -1.27 2.76
N GLU A 170 -3.41 -1.07 3.81
CA GLU A 170 -3.84 -2.16 4.70
C GLU A 170 -4.54 -3.29 3.95
N ALA A 171 -5.40 -2.96 2.98
CA ALA A 171 -6.10 -3.95 2.19
C ALA A 171 -5.16 -4.83 1.35
N LEU A 172 -3.99 -4.34 0.93
CA LEU A 172 -2.99 -5.15 0.23
C LEU A 172 -2.36 -6.21 1.14
N PHE A 173 -2.31 -5.95 2.45
CA PHE A 173 -1.80 -6.89 3.45
C PHE A 173 -2.90 -7.79 4.03
N SER A 174 -4.15 -7.34 4.04
CA SER A 174 -5.24 -8.01 4.74
C SER A 174 -6.25 -8.73 3.84
N ARG A 175 -6.38 -8.33 2.57
CA ARG A 175 -7.39 -8.89 1.65
C ARG A 175 -6.78 -9.86 0.65
N GLY A 176 -7.41 -11.02 0.51
CA GLY A 176 -7.01 -12.07 -0.44
C GLY A 176 -6.09 -13.10 0.19
N SER A 177 -5.41 -13.88 -0.66
CA SER A 177 -4.45 -14.89 -0.19
C SER A 177 -3.24 -14.20 0.44
N PRO A 178 -2.73 -14.69 1.58
CA PRO A 178 -1.53 -14.15 2.23
C PRO A 178 -0.28 -14.25 1.34
N LEU A 179 -0.33 -15.06 0.28
CA LEU A 179 0.75 -15.25 -0.68
C LEU A 179 0.77 -14.18 -1.79
N ASN A 180 -0.34 -13.47 -2.05
CA ASN A 180 -0.48 -12.61 -3.23
C ASN A 180 0.56 -11.48 -3.28
N LEU A 181 0.74 -10.76 -2.17
CA LEU A 181 1.68 -9.64 -2.10
C LEU A 181 3.15 -10.11 -2.17
N PRO A 182 3.61 -11.07 -1.33
CA PRO A 182 4.96 -11.64 -1.46
C PRO A 182 5.26 -12.19 -2.86
N ALA A 183 4.33 -12.94 -3.45
CA ALA A 183 4.50 -13.52 -4.77
C ALA A 183 4.54 -12.45 -5.88
N SER A 184 3.73 -11.39 -5.77
CA SER A 184 3.75 -10.28 -6.75
C SER A 184 5.08 -9.53 -6.71
N VAL A 185 5.64 -9.32 -5.52
CA VAL A 185 6.95 -8.69 -5.33
C VAL A 185 8.04 -9.58 -5.92
N PHE A 186 8.06 -10.87 -5.56
CA PHE A 186 8.98 -11.84 -6.13
C PHE A 186 8.92 -11.93 -7.66
N ALA A 187 7.70 -11.98 -8.21
CA ALA A 187 7.46 -12.03 -9.65
C ALA A 187 7.96 -10.76 -10.35
N GLY A 188 7.75 -9.58 -9.76
CA GLY A 188 8.29 -8.32 -10.29
C GLY A 188 9.83 -8.29 -10.30
N ALA A 189 10.47 -8.76 -9.23
CA ALA A 189 11.93 -8.86 -9.18
C ALA A 189 12.48 -9.84 -10.23
N THR A 190 11.79 -10.98 -10.38
CA THR A 190 12.12 -12.00 -11.38
C THR A 190 11.95 -11.48 -12.80
N ALA A 191 10.87 -10.73 -13.07
CA ALA A 191 10.64 -10.10 -14.37
C ALA A 191 11.73 -9.08 -14.72
N LEU A 192 12.17 -8.26 -13.75
CA LEU A 192 13.33 -7.38 -13.94
C LEU A 192 14.62 -8.17 -14.18
N GLY A 193 14.80 -9.30 -13.49
CA GLY A 193 15.91 -10.22 -13.72
C GLY A 193 15.93 -10.77 -15.15
N PHE A 194 14.80 -11.26 -15.67
CA PHE A 194 14.69 -11.69 -17.06
C PHE A 194 14.91 -10.56 -18.05
N LEU A 195 14.38 -9.37 -17.77
CA LEU A 195 14.61 -8.21 -18.63
C LEU A 195 16.10 -7.82 -18.64
N SER A 196 16.79 -7.91 -17.50
CA SER A 196 18.24 -7.68 -17.42
C SER A 196 19.04 -8.69 -18.25
N TYR A 197 18.54 -9.93 -18.37
CA TYR A 197 19.12 -10.97 -19.21
C TYR A 197 18.93 -10.66 -20.70
N ILE A 198 17.70 -10.34 -21.11
CA ILE A 198 17.35 -9.96 -22.50
C ILE A 198 18.17 -8.76 -22.97
N VAL A 199 18.38 -7.79 -22.08
CA VAL A 199 19.13 -6.56 -22.38
C VAL A 199 20.66 -6.77 -22.29
N GLY A 200 21.13 -7.88 -21.74
CA GLY A 200 22.57 -8.23 -21.68
C GLY A 200 23.34 -7.69 -20.47
N ILE A 201 22.67 -7.10 -19.48
CA ILE A 201 23.30 -6.48 -18.30
C ILE A 201 23.30 -7.38 -17.05
N HIS A 202 22.73 -8.58 -17.13
CA HIS A 202 22.59 -9.50 -16.00
C HIS A 202 23.92 -9.90 -15.33
N SER A 203 24.97 -10.21 -16.10
CA SER A 203 26.29 -10.64 -15.60
C SER A 203 27.44 -9.88 -16.28
N ALA A 204 27.30 -8.57 -16.39
CA ALA A 204 28.29 -7.72 -17.02
C ALA A 204 29.52 -7.43 -16.14
N THR A 205 30.68 -7.26 -16.80
CA THR A 205 31.93 -6.81 -16.19
C THR A 205 32.43 -5.55 -16.89
N TYR A 206 33.18 -4.74 -16.14
CA TYR A 206 33.76 -3.49 -16.60
C TYR A 206 35.25 -3.43 -16.25
N SER A 207 36.10 -3.18 -17.25
CA SER A 207 37.54 -2.98 -17.06
C SER A 207 37.81 -1.51 -16.77
N ARG A 208 38.25 -1.22 -15.55
CA ARG A 208 38.65 0.12 -15.12
C ARG A 208 40.03 0.49 -15.72
N PRO A 209 40.37 1.78 -15.89
CA PRO A 209 41.65 2.20 -16.49
C PRO A 209 42.92 1.70 -15.78
N ASP A 210 42.81 1.27 -14.53
CA ASP A 210 43.87 0.65 -13.72
C ASP A 210 44.07 -0.85 -14.03
N GLY A 211 43.29 -1.42 -14.97
CA GLY A 211 43.35 -2.83 -15.36
C GLY A 211 42.46 -3.75 -14.53
N LEU A 212 41.78 -3.25 -13.49
CA LEU A 212 40.87 -4.04 -12.67
C LEU A 212 39.58 -4.35 -13.45
N VAL A 213 39.23 -5.63 -13.54
CA VAL A 213 37.95 -6.08 -14.10
C VAL A 213 36.94 -6.24 -12.98
N LYS A 214 35.93 -5.36 -12.95
CA LYS A 214 34.91 -5.32 -11.90
C LYS A 214 33.58 -5.91 -12.36
N GLN A 215 32.99 -6.74 -11.53
CA GLN A 215 31.68 -7.35 -11.73
C GLN A 215 30.59 -6.37 -11.30
N VAL A 216 29.77 -5.93 -12.26
CA VAL A 216 28.76 -4.88 -12.07
C VAL A 216 27.36 -5.30 -12.52
N GLY A 217 27.21 -6.53 -13.00
CA GLY A 217 25.95 -7.07 -13.51
C GLY A 217 24.81 -7.06 -12.49
N PHE A 218 23.58 -6.97 -12.99
CA PHE A 218 22.36 -6.90 -12.18
C PHE A 218 22.19 -8.08 -11.21
N LEU A 219 22.63 -9.28 -11.59
CA LEU A 219 22.57 -10.48 -10.75
C LEU A 219 23.56 -10.43 -9.57
N TRP A 220 24.65 -9.70 -9.74
CA TRP A 220 25.71 -9.60 -8.72
C TRP A 220 25.47 -8.47 -7.72
N ALA A 221 24.32 -7.79 -7.84
CA ALA A 221 23.87 -6.75 -6.93
C ALA A 221 23.03 -7.37 -5.79
N PRO A 222 23.54 -7.44 -4.54
CA PRO A 222 22.79 -8.01 -3.42
C PRO A 222 21.46 -7.32 -3.13
N ASN A 223 21.35 -6.02 -3.45
CA ASN A 223 20.12 -5.27 -3.30
C ASN A 223 19.04 -5.64 -4.33
N TRP A 224 19.37 -6.46 -5.34
CA TRP A 224 18.40 -7.02 -6.29
C TRP A 224 18.14 -8.48 -6.03
N THR A 225 19.19 -9.29 -5.91
CA THR A 225 19.06 -10.74 -5.74
C THR A 225 18.54 -11.12 -4.36
N PHE A 226 19.21 -10.70 -3.28
CA PHE A 226 18.76 -11.08 -1.94
C PHE A 226 17.61 -10.22 -1.45
N LEU A 227 17.71 -8.90 -1.61
CA LEU A 227 16.72 -7.98 -1.07
C LEU A 227 15.33 -8.18 -1.71
N PHE A 228 15.21 -8.06 -3.04
CA PHE A 228 13.90 -8.09 -3.69
C PHE A 228 13.38 -9.51 -3.97
N MET A 229 14.26 -10.51 -4.19
CA MET A 229 13.77 -11.88 -4.41
C MET A 229 13.55 -12.68 -3.11
N VAL A 230 14.20 -12.32 -2.00
CA VAL A 230 14.12 -13.15 -0.77
C VAL A 230 13.64 -12.34 0.42
N LEU A 231 14.41 -11.34 0.84
CA LEU A 231 14.18 -10.67 2.12
C LEU A 231 12.86 -9.90 2.17
N LEU A 232 12.52 -9.19 1.09
CA LEU A 232 11.33 -8.35 1.05
C LEU A 232 10.02 -9.18 0.92
N PRO A 233 9.93 -10.22 0.07
CA PRO A 233 8.80 -11.14 0.09
C PRO A 233 8.59 -11.79 1.47
N LEU A 234 9.66 -12.25 2.13
CA LEU A 234 9.59 -12.80 3.49
C LEU A 234 9.10 -11.77 4.51
N PHE A 235 9.55 -10.52 4.40
CA PHE A 235 9.12 -9.44 5.27
C PHE A 235 7.60 -9.23 5.14
N PHE A 236 7.10 -9.17 3.91
CA PHE A 236 5.66 -9.04 3.67
C PHE A 236 4.88 -10.23 4.19
N ALA A 237 5.38 -11.46 4.03
CA ALA A 237 4.74 -12.65 4.57
C ALA A 237 4.57 -12.57 6.09
N PHE A 238 5.62 -12.16 6.83
CA PHE A 238 5.53 -12.03 8.29
C PHE A 238 4.65 -10.87 8.75
N VAL A 239 4.65 -9.73 8.04
CA VAL A 239 3.71 -8.62 8.34
C VAL A 239 2.27 -9.07 8.12
N ILE A 240 1.99 -9.80 7.04
CA ILE A 240 0.66 -10.34 6.75
C ILE A 240 0.25 -11.35 7.83
N GLU A 241 1.10 -12.31 8.17
CA GLU A 241 0.83 -13.30 9.22
C GLU A 241 0.49 -12.60 10.55
N LEU A 242 1.28 -11.59 10.93
CA LEU A 242 1.06 -10.87 12.17
C LEU A 242 -0.22 -10.02 12.13
N LEU A 243 -0.51 -9.37 11.01
CA LEU A 243 -1.72 -8.59 10.82
C LEU A 243 -2.98 -9.46 10.86
N VAL A 244 -2.94 -10.63 10.21
CA VAL A 244 -4.03 -11.61 10.21
C VAL A 244 -4.24 -12.15 11.63
N PHE A 245 -3.15 -12.55 12.31
CA PHE A 245 -3.21 -12.97 13.72
C PHE A 245 -3.82 -11.89 14.61
N TRP A 246 -3.40 -10.63 14.45
CA TRP A 246 -3.91 -9.52 15.23
C TRP A 246 -5.41 -9.33 15.02
N LYS A 247 -5.85 -9.22 13.77
CA LYS A 247 -7.23 -8.93 13.41
C LYS A 247 -8.18 -10.08 13.67
N GLN A 248 -7.77 -11.33 13.46
CA GLN A 248 -8.69 -12.48 13.49
C GLN A 248 -8.71 -13.23 14.82
N ASP A 249 -7.65 -13.11 15.64
CA ASP A 249 -7.52 -13.91 16.86
C ASP A 249 -7.21 -13.03 18.08
N ALA A 250 -6.04 -12.39 18.10
CA ALA A 250 -5.51 -11.72 19.28
C ALA A 250 -6.42 -10.61 19.81
N ARG A 251 -6.90 -9.74 18.91
CA ARG A 251 -7.71 -8.58 19.29
C ARG A 251 -9.07 -8.97 19.85
N PHE A 252 -9.69 -10.03 19.31
CA PHE A 252 -10.97 -10.55 19.81
C PHE A 252 -10.85 -11.29 21.15
N LYS A 253 -9.70 -11.88 21.45
CA LYS A 253 -9.46 -12.45 22.78
C LYS A 253 -9.35 -11.38 23.87
N LEU A 254 -8.88 -10.19 23.51
CA LEU A 254 -8.68 -9.07 24.44
C LEU A 254 -9.93 -8.20 24.62
N VAL A 255 -10.70 -7.98 23.56
CA VAL A 255 -11.98 -7.24 23.58
C VAL A 255 -13.11 -8.21 23.96
N ALA A 256 -14.03 -7.82 24.86
CA ALA A 256 -15.11 -8.71 25.29
C ALA A 256 -15.92 -9.25 24.09
N GLN A 257 -16.29 -10.53 24.11
CA GLN A 257 -16.82 -11.34 23.00
C GLN A 257 -18.06 -10.77 22.25
N GLY A 258 -18.67 -9.69 22.72
CA GLY A 258 -19.94 -9.17 22.20
C GLY A 258 -19.87 -8.28 20.96
N ASP A 259 -18.72 -7.67 20.62
CA ASP A 259 -18.71 -6.56 19.65
C ASP A 259 -17.67 -6.66 18.52
N ARG A 260 -17.85 -7.68 17.66
CA ARG A 260 -16.98 -7.92 16.51
C ARG A 260 -17.01 -6.77 15.49
N LEU A 261 -18.17 -6.16 15.30
CA LEU A 261 -18.38 -5.06 14.35
C LEU A 261 -17.75 -3.76 14.86
N GLU A 262 -17.97 -3.40 16.13
CA GLU A 262 -17.31 -2.23 16.74
C GLU A 262 -15.79 -2.40 16.78
N SER A 263 -15.33 -3.62 17.04
CA SER A 263 -13.93 -3.97 16.98
C SER A 263 -13.37 -3.70 15.57
N ASP A 264 -13.92 -4.26 14.49
CA ASP A 264 -13.42 -4.03 13.13
C ASP A 264 -13.45 -2.54 12.71
N ASP A 265 -14.48 -1.80 13.13
CA ASP A 265 -14.58 -0.36 12.89
C ASP A 265 -13.52 0.42 13.68
N ALA A 266 -13.23 0.04 14.93
CA ALA A 266 -12.18 0.64 15.73
C ALA A 266 -10.77 0.41 15.13
N TRP A 267 -10.49 -0.78 14.59
CA TRP A 267 -9.23 -1.03 13.85
C TRP A 267 -9.14 -0.12 12.63
N THR A 268 -10.23 -0.02 11.86
CA THR A 268 -10.28 0.82 10.67
C THR A 268 -10.05 2.30 11.01
N ARG A 269 -10.60 2.79 12.12
CA ARG A 269 -10.34 4.15 12.63
C ARG A 269 -8.88 4.35 13.01
N ASN A 270 -8.27 3.39 13.70
CA ASN A 270 -6.84 3.47 14.05
C ASN A 270 -5.95 3.56 12.80
N VAL A 271 -6.17 2.71 11.79
CA VAL A 271 -5.41 2.76 10.54
C VAL A 271 -5.58 4.10 9.83
N GLN A 272 -6.79 4.66 9.87
CA GLN A 272 -7.06 5.98 9.28
C GLN A 272 -6.39 7.13 10.05
N ALA A 273 -6.19 7.01 11.35
CA ALA A 273 -5.47 8.02 12.13
C ALA A 273 -4.04 8.25 11.60
N TYR A 274 -3.41 7.21 11.06
CA TYR A 274 -2.08 7.29 10.45
C TYR A 274 -2.10 7.66 8.95
N SER A 275 -3.23 8.12 8.40
CA SER A 275 -3.36 8.41 6.96
C SER A 275 -2.35 9.46 6.45
N CYS A 276 -1.99 10.45 7.28
CA CYS A 276 -0.97 11.43 6.93
C CYS A 276 0.40 10.76 6.76
N THR A 277 0.77 9.83 7.67
CA THR A 277 2.02 9.08 7.62
C THR A 277 2.12 8.21 6.36
N TYR A 278 1.04 7.52 5.97
CA TYR A 278 1.00 6.76 4.72
C TYR A 278 1.24 7.65 3.49
N TRP A 279 0.61 8.83 3.43
CA TRP A 279 0.81 9.77 2.34
C TRP A 279 2.23 10.36 2.33
N ALA A 280 2.77 10.73 3.48
CA ALA A 280 4.14 11.24 3.59
C ALA A 280 5.15 10.21 3.08
N VAL A 281 5.03 8.95 3.53
CA VAL A 281 5.89 7.85 3.07
C VAL A 281 5.72 7.59 1.58
N PHE A 282 4.49 7.61 1.06
CA PHE A 282 4.24 7.45 -0.38
C PHE A 282 4.96 8.51 -1.22
N LEU A 283 4.82 9.77 -0.82
CA LEU A 283 5.47 10.88 -1.51
C LEU A 283 7.00 10.78 -1.42
N ILE A 284 7.54 10.47 -0.24
CA ILE A 284 8.98 10.29 -0.07
C ILE A 284 9.50 9.13 -0.92
N CYS A 285 8.83 7.97 -0.90
CA CYS A 285 9.29 6.80 -1.66
C CYS A 285 9.17 7.03 -3.17
N VAL A 286 8.01 7.45 -3.67
CA VAL A 286 7.77 7.52 -5.12
C VAL A 286 8.40 8.78 -5.75
N MET A 287 8.31 9.93 -5.09
CA MET A 287 8.87 11.17 -5.64
C MET A 287 10.36 11.32 -5.34
N PHE A 288 10.80 11.18 -4.08
CA PHE A 288 12.20 11.42 -3.75
C PHE A 288 13.08 10.20 -4.07
N ALA A 289 12.77 9.03 -3.52
CA ALA A 289 13.58 7.83 -3.72
C ALA A 289 13.39 7.18 -5.11
N GLY A 290 12.22 7.35 -5.73
CA GLY A 290 11.92 6.89 -7.08
C GLY A 290 12.37 7.92 -8.12
N LEU A 291 11.58 8.97 -8.30
CA LEU A 291 11.74 9.92 -9.40
C LEU A 291 13.02 10.76 -9.30
N PHE A 292 13.22 11.51 -8.22
CA PHE A 292 14.37 12.42 -8.10
C PHE A 292 15.69 11.67 -7.99
N GLN A 293 15.73 10.57 -7.24
CA GLN A 293 16.93 9.74 -7.17
C GLN A 293 17.24 9.12 -8.54
N TRP A 294 16.26 8.64 -9.29
CA TRP A 294 16.48 8.14 -10.65
C TRP A 294 17.02 9.24 -11.59
N ILE A 295 16.42 10.44 -11.54
CA ILE A 295 16.88 11.58 -12.34
C ILE A 295 18.34 11.91 -12.03
N GLY A 296 18.68 12.06 -10.74
CA GLY A 296 20.01 12.48 -10.31
C GLY A 296 21.09 11.40 -10.44
N VAL A 297 20.74 10.14 -10.18
CA VAL A 297 21.71 9.03 -10.12
C VAL A 297 21.85 8.31 -11.46
N CYS A 298 20.79 8.22 -12.26
CA CYS A 298 20.80 7.46 -13.52
C CYS A 298 20.64 8.36 -14.74
N LEU A 299 19.54 9.13 -14.82
CA LEU A 299 19.18 9.85 -16.05
C LEU A 299 20.22 10.90 -16.45
N ILE A 300 20.60 11.79 -15.52
CA ILE A 300 21.56 12.87 -15.80
C ILE A 300 22.92 12.29 -16.22
N PRO A 301 23.51 11.32 -15.50
CA PRO A 301 24.76 10.69 -15.94
C PRO A 301 24.68 10.01 -17.31
N LEU A 302 23.55 9.34 -17.62
CA LEU A 302 23.35 8.66 -18.90
C LEU A 302 23.25 9.64 -20.08
N ILE A 303 22.63 10.81 -19.88
CA ILE A 303 22.51 11.84 -20.92
C ILE A 303 23.83 12.58 -21.12
N ASN A 304 24.51 12.92 -20.04
CA ASN A 304 25.73 13.74 -20.09
C ASN A 304 27.01 12.93 -20.32
N GLY A 305 26.94 11.60 -20.33
CA GLY A 305 28.08 10.71 -20.56
C GLY A 305 29.10 10.69 -19.43
N GLY A 306 28.72 11.05 -18.18
CA GLY A 306 29.66 11.09 -17.06
C GLY A 306 29.07 11.49 -15.70
N GLY A 307 29.87 11.36 -14.64
CA GLY A 307 29.57 11.78 -13.26
C GLY A 307 30.49 11.12 -12.22
N ASN A 308 30.60 11.71 -11.02
CA ASN A 308 31.38 11.16 -9.88
C ASN A 308 30.59 10.06 -9.13
N TYR A 309 30.18 9.01 -9.84
CA TYR A 309 29.48 7.85 -9.28
C TYR A 309 30.21 6.56 -9.65
N ALA A 310 30.12 5.55 -8.78
CA ALA A 310 30.60 4.21 -9.11
C ALA A 310 29.78 3.63 -10.28
N ILE A 311 30.47 2.97 -11.21
CA ILE A 311 29.85 2.32 -12.36
C ILE A 311 29.10 1.07 -11.87
N ASP A 312 27.79 1.04 -12.14
CA ASP A 312 26.89 -0.08 -11.90
C ASP A 312 26.24 -0.52 -13.22
N TRP A 313 25.46 -1.61 -13.20
CA TRP A 313 24.68 -2.09 -14.35
C TRP A 313 23.82 -0.99 -15.01
N GLY A 314 23.37 0.02 -14.25
CA GLY A 314 22.52 1.11 -14.76
C GLY A 314 23.29 2.18 -15.54
N LYS A 315 24.59 2.30 -15.30
CA LYS A 315 25.49 3.26 -15.97
C LYS A 315 26.46 2.59 -16.95
N LEU A 316 26.40 1.27 -17.08
CA LEU A 316 27.27 0.50 -17.96
C LEU A 316 27.23 1.00 -19.41
N ALA A 317 26.08 1.49 -19.89
CA ALA A 317 25.91 2.06 -21.23
C ALA A 317 26.88 3.21 -21.55
N ILE A 318 27.39 3.92 -20.53
CA ILE A 318 28.34 5.04 -20.71
C ILE A 318 29.72 4.51 -21.13
N VAL A 319 30.10 3.34 -20.62
CA VAL A 319 31.47 2.81 -20.77
C VAL A 319 31.55 1.63 -21.74
N ARG A 320 30.47 0.86 -21.87
CA ARG A 320 30.34 -0.31 -22.73
C ARG A 320 29.05 -0.20 -23.58
N PRO A 321 28.93 0.81 -24.46
CA PRO A 321 27.72 1.03 -25.27
C PRO A 321 27.39 -0.13 -26.21
N GLU A 322 28.37 -0.99 -26.50
CA GLU A 322 28.19 -2.22 -27.30
C GLU A 322 27.40 -3.32 -26.57
N VAL A 323 27.29 -3.27 -25.24
CA VAL A 323 26.47 -4.22 -24.47
C VAL A 323 25.02 -3.74 -24.37
N ILE A 324 24.81 -2.46 -24.09
CA ILE A 324 23.49 -1.86 -23.92
C ILE A 324 23.50 -0.40 -24.41
N SER A 325 22.49 -0.04 -25.21
CA SER A 325 22.33 1.34 -25.67
C SER A 325 21.84 2.26 -24.55
N VAL A 326 22.23 3.54 -24.62
CA VAL A 326 21.83 4.55 -23.62
C VAL A 326 20.31 4.66 -23.47
N PRO A 327 19.48 4.73 -24.53
CA PRO A 327 18.03 4.81 -24.39
C PRO A 327 17.43 3.58 -23.69
N LEU A 328 17.95 2.39 -24.00
CA LEU A 328 17.50 1.15 -23.38
C LEU A 328 17.86 1.10 -21.89
N SER A 329 19.06 1.58 -21.53
CA SER A 329 19.47 1.72 -20.12
C SER A 329 18.59 2.71 -19.35
N ILE A 330 18.21 3.84 -19.96
CA ILE A 330 17.30 4.81 -19.36
C ILE A 330 15.95 4.16 -19.04
N VAL A 331 15.35 3.42 -19.97
CA VAL A 331 14.06 2.75 -19.76
C VAL A 331 14.18 1.66 -18.70
N PHE A 332 15.22 0.83 -18.75
CA PHE A 332 15.43 -0.25 -17.79
C PHE A 332 15.62 0.31 -16.37
N THR A 333 16.48 1.32 -16.19
CA THR A 333 16.70 1.97 -14.89
C THR A 333 15.44 2.67 -14.38
N ALA A 334 14.63 3.29 -15.25
CA ALA A 334 13.36 3.90 -14.85
C ALA A 334 12.38 2.86 -14.27
N LEU A 335 12.23 1.71 -14.94
CA LEU A 335 11.39 0.60 -14.47
C LEU A 335 11.90 0.04 -13.14
N ALA A 336 13.23 -0.14 -13.02
CA ALA A 336 13.86 -0.62 -11.80
C ALA A 336 13.60 0.34 -10.62
N TYR A 337 13.80 1.65 -10.80
CA TYR A 337 13.56 2.63 -9.74
C TYR A 337 12.08 2.80 -9.37
N LEU A 338 11.18 2.70 -10.35
CA LEU A 338 9.74 2.67 -10.09
C LEU A 338 9.36 1.45 -9.25
N TYR A 339 9.82 0.26 -9.64
CA TYR A 339 9.59 -0.97 -8.89
C TYR A 339 10.19 -0.89 -7.47
N MET A 340 11.43 -0.42 -7.34
CA MET A 340 12.12 -0.21 -6.07
C MET A 340 11.31 0.70 -5.14
N SER A 341 10.89 1.87 -5.64
CA SER A 341 10.16 2.86 -4.84
C SER A 341 8.79 2.36 -4.38
N LEU A 342 8.05 1.63 -5.24
CA LEU A 342 6.78 1.00 -4.87
C LEU A 342 6.99 -0.08 -3.79
N CYS A 343 8.03 -0.89 -3.93
CA CYS A 343 8.39 -1.91 -2.96
C CYS A 343 8.80 -1.31 -1.60
N PHE A 344 9.60 -0.25 -1.57
CA PHE A 344 9.93 0.45 -0.33
C PHE A 344 8.74 1.17 0.29
N PHE A 345 7.83 1.74 -0.52
CA PHE A 345 6.56 2.25 -0.01
C PHE A 345 5.78 1.16 0.74
N LEU A 346 5.68 -0.04 0.15
CA LEU A 346 5.02 -1.18 0.79
C LEU A 346 5.77 -1.63 2.05
N PHE A 347 7.11 -1.63 2.04
CA PHE A 347 7.94 -1.92 3.21
C PHE A 347 7.60 -0.99 4.38
N PHE A 348 7.63 0.32 4.16
CA PHE A 348 7.29 1.31 5.19
C PHE A 348 5.81 1.25 5.57
N ALA A 349 4.90 0.97 4.64
CA ALA A 349 3.50 0.72 4.95
C ALA A 349 3.33 -0.48 5.91
N GLY A 350 4.13 -1.54 5.73
CA GLY A 350 4.23 -2.66 6.64
C GLY A 350 4.74 -2.24 8.02
N LEU A 351 5.81 -1.43 8.09
CA LEU A 351 6.31 -0.90 9.36
C LEU A 351 5.27 -0.04 10.11
N ILE A 352 4.51 0.78 9.39
CA ILE A 352 3.40 1.55 9.98
C ILE A 352 2.35 0.61 10.54
N LEU A 353 1.96 -0.46 9.81
CA LEU A 353 1.02 -1.46 10.32
C LEU A 353 1.52 -2.15 11.59
N LEU A 354 2.79 -2.55 11.63
CA LEU A 354 3.41 -3.14 12.82
C LEU A 354 3.34 -2.17 14.01
N HIS A 355 3.65 -0.89 13.79
CA HIS A 355 3.51 0.14 14.82
C HIS A 355 2.05 0.29 15.28
N THR A 356 1.09 0.31 14.36
CA THR A 356 -0.34 0.40 14.69
C THR A 356 -0.82 -0.81 15.51
N ILE A 357 -0.32 -2.02 15.22
CA ILE A 357 -0.62 -3.23 16.02
C ILE A 357 -0.12 -3.06 17.46
N VAL A 358 1.14 -2.64 17.65
CA VAL A 358 1.70 -2.41 18.99
C VAL A 358 0.90 -1.36 19.74
N HIS A 359 0.58 -0.24 19.07
CA HIS A 359 -0.16 0.85 19.67
C HIS A 359 -1.58 0.41 20.10
N ASP A 360 -2.29 -0.33 19.25
CA ASP A 360 -3.63 -0.82 19.57
C ASP A 360 -3.60 -1.85 20.70
N LEU A 361 -2.64 -2.77 20.69
CA LEU A 361 -2.43 -3.72 21.79
C LEU A 361 -2.19 -3.01 23.12
N TRP A 362 -1.25 -2.06 23.14
CA TRP A 362 -0.92 -1.31 24.35
C TRP A 362 -2.13 -0.56 24.90
N ARG A 363 -2.94 0.07 24.03
CA ARG A 363 -4.16 0.77 24.43
C ARG A 363 -5.20 -0.18 25.04
N ILE A 364 -5.43 -1.34 24.42
CA ILE A 364 -6.38 -2.35 24.94
C ILE A 364 -5.89 -2.93 26.28
N GLU A 365 -4.59 -3.14 26.45
CA GLU A 365 -4.01 -3.57 27.72
C GLU A 365 -4.19 -2.51 28.82
N GLU A 366 -3.99 -1.23 28.52
CA GLU A 366 -4.17 -0.14 29.49
C GLU A 366 -5.64 -0.04 29.96
N GLU A 367 -6.59 -0.09 29.03
CA GLU A 367 -8.03 -0.07 29.32
C GLU A 367 -8.51 -1.32 30.10
N SER A 368 -7.82 -2.46 29.93
CA SER A 368 -8.16 -3.72 30.61
C SER A 368 -7.46 -3.93 31.96
N THR A 369 -6.66 -2.97 32.43
CA THR A 369 -5.92 -3.07 33.71
C THR A 369 -6.83 -3.31 34.94
N MET A 370 -8.13 -3.02 34.83
CA MET A 370 -9.16 -3.31 35.86
C MET A 370 -9.75 -4.74 35.81
N ARG A 371 -9.31 -5.62 34.91
CA ARG A 371 -9.85 -6.99 34.71
C ARG A 371 -9.07 -8.10 35.45
N PRO A 372 -9.69 -9.28 35.71
CA PRO A 372 -9.12 -10.37 36.51
C PRO A 372 -7.82 -10.99 35.94
N VAL A 373 -7.04 -11.60 36.83
CA VAL A 373 -5.67 -12.13 36.62
C VAL A 373 -5.53 -13.08 35.41
N GLN A 374 -6.59 -13.82 35.04
CA GLN A 374 -6.59 -14.71 33.87
C GLN A 374 -6.40 -13.94 32.55
N HIS A 375 -7.08 -12.80 32.38
CA HIS A 375 -6.97 -11.95 31.19
C HIS A 375 -5.57 -11.33 31.06
N ARG A 376 -4.89 -11.09 32.20
CA ARG A 376 -3.52 -10.57 32.24
C ARG A 376 -2.48 -11.60 31.75
N ARG A 377 -2.76 -12.90 31.88
CA ARG A 377 -1.88 -13.97 31.37
C ARG A 377 -2.00 -14.12 29.86
N GLU A 378 -3.23 -14.06 29.33
CA GLU A 378 -3.52 -14.14 27.90
C GLU A 378 -2.94 -12.95 27.12
N GLY A 379 -3.06 -11.72 27.66
CA GLY A 379 -2.40 -10.54 27.08
C GLY A 379 -0.88 -10.69 27.01
N GLY A 380 -0.27 -11.28 28.04
CA GLY A 380 1.16 -11.56 28.07
C GLY A 380 1.65 -12.50 26.95
N GLU A 381 0.89 -13.56 26.66
CA GLU A 381 1.23 -14.51 25.59
C GLU A 381 1.02 -13.90 24.19
N ILE A 382 -0.04 -13.09 24.03
CA ILE A 382 -0.32 -12.33 22.81
C ILE A 382 0.79 -11.32 22.54
N GLY A 383 1.17 -10.51 23.54
CA GLY A 383 2.24 -9.51 23.42
C GLY A 383 3.58 -10.13 23.05
N LEU A 384 3.89 -11.32 23.57
CA LEU A 384 5.13 -12.03 23.21
C LEU A 384 5.10 -12.49 21.76
N ARG A 385 3.97 -13.05 21.29
CA ARG A 385 3.81 -13.45 19.89
C ARG A 385 3.90 -12.26 18.94
N VAL A 386 3.31 -11.12 19.31
CA VAL A 386 3.45 -9.86 18.56
C VAL A 386 4.91 -9.42 18.49
N MET A 387 5.63 -9.42 19.62
CA MET A 387 7.05 -9.08 19.65
C MET A 387 7.93 -10.04 18.84
N ARG A 388 7.64 -11.35 18.83
CA ARG A 388 8.33 -12.32 17.97
C ARG A 388 8.13 -12.00 16.49
N GLY A 389 6.91 -11.65 16.08
CA GLY A 389 6.60 -11.24 14.71
C GLY A 389 7.33 -9.94 14.32
N ILE A 390 7.32 -8.94 15.19
CA ILE A 390 8.05 -7.68 14.99
C ILE A 390 9.55 -7.93 14.90
N PHE A 391 10.11 -8.76 15.79
CA PHE A 391 11.53 -9.14 15.74
C PHE A 391 11.92 -9.75 14.38
N ARG A 392 11.13 -10.69 13.85
CA ARG A 392 11.37 -11.28 12.52
C ARG A 392 11.37 -10.21 11.42
N CYS A 393 10.37 -9.32 11.46
CA CYS A 393 10.29 -8.19 10.52
C CYS A 393 11.49 -7.25 10.67
N THR A 394 11.97 -7.04 11.90
CA THR A 394 13.10 -6.17 12.19
C THR A 394 14.42 -6.74 11.69
N VAL A 395 14.65 -8.03 11.93
CA VAL A 395 15.80 -8.75 11.37
C VAL A 395 15.82 -8.61 9.85
N LEU A 396 14.69 -8.88 9.17
CA LEU A 396 14.62 -8.74 7.71
C LEU A 396 14.84 -7.30 7.25
N GLY A 397 14.27 -6.30 7.92
CA GLY A 397 14.46 -4.89 7.56
C GLY A 397 15.91 -4.42 7.74
N VAL A 398 16.63 -4.91 8.76
CA VAL A 398 18.06 -4.61 8.91
C VAL A 398 18.90 -5.36 7.88
N LEU A 399 18.57 -6.62 7.56
CA LEU A 399 19.23 -7.35 6.47
C LEU A 399 19.03 -6.69 5.10
N VAL A 400 17.84 -6.12 4.83
CA VAL A 400 17.56 -5.29 3.65
C VAL A 400 18.52 -4.09 3.58
N ALA A 401 18.68 -3.37 4.69
CA ALA A 401 19.61 -2.24 4.77
C ALA A 401 21.08 -2.66 4.59
N ILE A 402 21.46 -3.81 5.15
CA ILE A 402 22.78 -4.42 4.95
C ILE A 402 23.02 -4.70 3.47
N CYS A 403 22.10 -5.36 2.74
CA CYS A 403 22.26 -5.61 1.31
C CYS A 403 22.46 -4.33 0.50
N MET A 404 21.71 -3.26 0.84
CA MET A 404 21.88 -1.95 0.19
C MET A 404 23.26 -1.34 0.45
N LYS A 405 23.75 -1.40 1.70
CA LYS A 405 25.04 -0.82 2.08
C LYS A 405 26.23 -1.64 1.56
N VAL A 406 26.20 -2.96 1.71
CA VAL A 406 27.21 -3.90 1.20
C VAL A 406 27.43 -3.68 -0.29
N GLN A 407 26.36 -3.56 -1.08
CA GLN A 407 26.48 -3.28 -2.51
C GLN A 407 27.14 -1.92 -2.80
N SER A 408 26.73 -0.90 -2.05
CA SER A 408 27.26 0.45 -2.19
C SER A 408 28.77 0.47 -1.94
N SER A 409 29.20 -0.12 -0.82
CA SER A 409 30.61 -0.22 -0.41
C SER A 409 31.44 -1.11 -1.34
N TYR A 410 30.88 -2.24 -1.80
CA TYR A 410 31.54 -3.07 -2.80
C TYR A 410 31.82 -2.27 -4.08
N LEU A 411 30.86 -1.47 -4.58
CA LEU A 411 31.05 -0.69 -5.79
C LEU A 411 32.14 0.38 -5.66
N SER A 412 32.40 0.93 -4.46
CA SER A 412 33.56 1.80 -4.20
C SER A 412 34.90 1.08 -4.01
N SER A 413 34.88 -0.20 -3.64
CA SER A 413 36.12 -0.96 -3.39
C SER A 413 36.98 -1.16 -4.64
N ASN A 414 38.23 -1.60 -4.44
CA ASN A 414 39.16 -1.96 -5.51
C ASN A 414 39.13 -3.46 -5.86
N GLU A 415 38.06 -4.15 -5.48
CA GLU A 415 37.92 -5.59 -5.73
C GLU A 415 37.10 -5.88 -6.99
N GLY A 416 37.46 -6.98 -7.64
CA GLY A 416 36.86 -7.43 -8.90
C GLY A 416 35.49 -8.07 -8.73
N ASP A 417 35.26 -8.75 -7.62
CA ASP A 417 33.98 -9.39 -7.30
C ASP A 417 33.64 -9.26 -5.80
N ILE A 418 32.34 -9.33 -5.51
CA ILE A 418 31.82 -9.08 -4.17
C ILE A 418 32.21 -10.15 -3.16
N VAL A 419 32.40 -11.39 -3.60
CA VAL A 419 32.74 -12.51 -2.73
C VAL A 419 34.20 -12.40 -2.31
N THR A 420 35.09 -12.15 -3.26
CA THR A 420 36.51 -11.90 -3.00
C THR A 420 36.69 -10.70 -2.09
N TRP A 421 35.91 -9.62 -2.27
CA TRP A 421 35.96 -8.47 -1.36
C TRP A 421 35.65 -8.84 0.10
N ILE A 422 34.58 -9.61 0.34
CA ILE A 422 34.20 -10.04 1.70
C ILE A 422 35.23 -11.02 2.27
N VAL A 423 35.75 -11.94 1.46
CA VAL A 423 36.74 -12.93 1.88
C VAL A 423 38.09 -12.27 2.17
N HIS A 424 38.48 -11.28 1.37
CA HIS A 424 39.70 -10.50 1.57
C HIS A 424 39.63 -9.68 2.86
N ASP A 425 38.51 -8.99 3.10
CA ASP A 425 38.29 -8.28 4.37
C ASP A 425 38.29 -9.23 5.58
N MET A 426 37.75 -10.45 5.43
CA MET A 426 37.80 -11.47 6.48
C MET A 426 39.23 -11.96 6.74
N SER A 427 40.06 -12.10 5.69
CA SER A 427 41.42 -12.62 5.82
C SER A 427 42.42 -11.57 6.28
N SER A 428 42.23 -10.28 5.98
CA SER A 428 43.11 -9.19 6.45
C SER A 428 43.07 -9.01 7.97
N ALA A 429 41.94 -9.32 8.61
CA ALA A 429 41.83 -9.35 10.06
C ALA A 429 42.53 -10.55 10.72
N LEU A 430 42.75 -11.63 9.97
CA LEU A 430 43.41 -12.86 10.44
C LEU A 430 44.90 -12.87 10.13
N TYR A 431 45.31 -12.19 9.06
CA TYR A 431 46.69 -12.06 8.62
C TYR A 431 47.01 -10.57 8.51
N GLU A 432 47.79 -10.04 9.46
CA GLU A 432 48.32 -8.66 9.47
C GLU A 432 48.98 -8.34 8.13
N ARG A 433 48.21 -7.78 7.19
CA ARG A 433 48.72 -7.27 5.92
C ARG A 433 48.02 -5.96 5.64
N HIS A 434 48.67 -4.89 6.09
CA HIS A 434 48.31 -3.52 5.78
C HIS A 434 48.53 -3.27 4.29
N ASP A 435 47.46 -3.33 3.51
CA ASP A 435 47.37 -2.63 2.23
C ASP A 435 46.31 -1.55 2.38
N GLY A 436 46.77 -0.30 2.52
CA GLY A 436 45.94 0.89 2.66
C GLY A 436 45.00 1.04 1.48
N GLY A 437 43.75 0.60 1.65
CA GLY A 437 42.69 0.71 0.66
C GLY A 437 42.32 2.16 0.40
N ASN A 438 42.78 2.71 -0.72
CA ASN A 438 42.42 4.04 -1.20
C ASN A 438 40.92 4.06 -1.59
N SER A 439 40.05 4.31 -0.62
CA SER A 439 38.61 4.50 -0.81
C SER A 439 38.34 5.79 -1.58
N PHE A 440 37.80 5.68 -2.79
CA PHE A 440 37.43 6.84 -3.59
C PHE A 440 36.14 7.49 -3.07
N SER A 441 36.16 8.80 -2.88
CA SER A 441 35.02 9.60 -2.41
C SER A 441 33.93 9.74 -3.48
N TYR A 442 33.14 8.69 -3.69
CA TYR A 442 31.93 8.73 -4.51
C TYR A 442 30.72 9.25 -3.72
N ARG A 443 29.80 9.97 -4.39
CA ARG A 443 28.49 10.28 -3.78
C ARG A 443 27.62 9.03 -3.79
N MET A 444 27.13 8.61 -2.62
CA MET A 444 26.37 7.38 -2.46
C MET A 444 25.02 7.64 -1.76
N PRO A 445 23.98 8.03 -2.51
CA PRO A 445 22.64 8.27 -1.97
C PRO A 445 22.03 7.05 -1.25
N THR A 446 22.44 5.85 -1.65
CA THR A 446 22.08 4.57 -1.04
C THR A 446 22.51 4.44 0.42
N HIS A 447 23.56 5.13 0.88
CA HIS A 447 23.91 5.15 2.31
C HIS A 447 22.82 5.83 3.14
N TYR A 448 22.28 6.96 2.67
CA TYR A 448 21.19 7.65 3.36
C TYR A 448 19.90 6.82 3.34
N SER A 449 19.53 6.28 2.18
CA SER A 449 18.32 5.45 2.06
C SER A 449 18.40 4.16 2.87
N SER A 450 19.56 3.48 2.90
CA SER A 450 19.76 2.28 3.74
C SER A 450 19.71 2.61 5.23
N LEU A 451 20.25 3.77 5.64
CA LEU A 451 20.22 4.20 7.04
C LEU A 451 18.78 4.48 7.49
N LEU A 452 17.99 5.14 6.64
CA LEU A 452 16.58 5.41 6.92
C LEU A 452 15.79 4.10 7.10
N VAL A 453 16.04 3.11 6.25
CA VAL A 453 15.44 1.77 6.38
C VAL A 453 15.85 1.10 7.69
N ALA A 454 17.14 1.09 8.03
CA ALA A 454 17.65 0.48 9.26
C ALA A 454 17.06 1.14 10.52
N ILE A 455 17.10 2.47 10.59
CA ILE A 455 16.60 3.24 11.73
C ILE A 455 15.09 3.05 11.89
N SER A 456 14.31 3.20 10.81
CA SER A 456 12.85 3.07 10.87
C SER A 456 12.41 1.70 11.38
N THR A 457 13.11 0.66 10.90
CA THR A 457 12.86 -0.72 11.32
C THR A 457 13.19 -0.93 12.80
N CYS A 458 14.33 -0.39 13.27
CA CYS A 458 14.74 -0.48 14.67
C CYS A 458 13.81 0.32 15.59
N ILE A 459 13.31 1.48 15.17
CA ILE A 459 12.39 2.31 15.96
C ILE A 459 11.09 1.55 16.25
N VAL A 460 10.52 0.85 15.27
CA VAL A 460 9.30 0.05 15.48
C VAL A 460 9.54 -1.06 16.52
N PHE A 461 10.70 -1.73 16.45
CA PHE A 461 11.10 -2.74 17.43
C PHE A 461 11.30 -2.16 18.83
N LEU A 462 12.01 -1.03 18.93
CA LEU A 462 12.26 -0.34 20.20
C LEU A 462 10.95 0.14 20.81
N TYR A 463 10.05 0.69 20.01
CA TYR A 463 8.72 1.10 20.45
C TYR A 463 7.91 -0.07 21.02
N GLY A 464 7.88 -1.22 20.33
CA GLY A 464 7.26 -2.45 20.83
C GLY A 464 7.92 -2.96 22.12
N SER A 465 9.25 -2.95 22.17
CA SER A 465 10.04 -3.40 23.32
C SER A 465 9.77 -2.55 24.57
N ILE A 466 9.66 -1.22 24.42
CA ILE A 466 9.39 -0.31 25.53
C ILE A 466 7.94 -0.44 26.00
N ARG A 467 6.98 -0.50 25.07
CA ARG A 467 5.54 -0.54 25.40
C ARG A 467 5.10 -1.88 25.98
N LEU A 468 5.66 -3.00 25.50
CA LEU A 468 5.26 -4.35 25.91
C LEU A 468 6.23 -5.00 26.91
N GLY A 469 7.43 -4.45 27.12
CA GLY A 469 8.52 -5.07 27.89
C GLY A 469 8.46 -4.94 29.42
N VAL A 470 7.36 -4.45 30.00
CA VAL A 470 7.29 -4.10 31.43
C VAL A 470 7.19 -5.34 32.35
N GLY A 471 6.83 -6.52 31.83
CA GLY A 471 6.65 -7.74 32.63
C GLY A 471 7.93 -8.55 32.90
N LYS A 472 8.10 -9.08 34.13
CA LYS A 472 9.26 -9.93 34.53
C LYS A 472 9.48 -11.16 33.62
N ARG A 473 8.42 -11.73 33.02
CA ARG A 473 8.49 -12.87 32.08
C ARG A 473 9.03 -12.48 30.69
N PHE A 474 8.90 -11.22 30.28
CA PHE A 474 9.32 -10.73 28.97
C PHE A 474 10.81 -10.38 28.90
N ARG A 475 11.44 -10.12 30.04
CA ARG A 475 12.81 -9.58 30.08
C ARG A 475 13.85 -10.47 29.41
N VAL A 476 13.77 -11.79 29.55
CA VAL A 476 14.79 -12.69 29.01
C VAL A 476 14.69 -12.85 27.49
N PRO A 477 13.53 -13.21 26.91
CA PRO A 477 13.37 -13.26 25.44
C PRO A 477 13.65 -11.90 24.79
N LEU A 478 13.14 -10.81 25.37
CA LEU A 478 13.33 -9.48 24.82
C LEU A 478 14.79 -9.04 24.84
N ARG A 479 15.55 -9.35 25.90
CA ARG A 479 16.99 -9.06 25.96
C ARG A 479 17.77 -9.80 24.87
N ARG A 480 17.40 -11.04 24.55
CA ARG A 480 18.03 -11.83 23.48
C ARG A 480 17.74 -11.22 22.11
N MET A 481 16.48 -10.90 21.84
CA MET A 481 16.07 -10.21 20.61
C MET A 481 16.80 -8.87 20.44
N SER A 482 16.84 -8.05 21.49
CA SER A 482 17.55 -6.76 21.47
C SER A 482 19.06 -6.92 21.24
N ALA A 483 19.68 -7.96 21.79
CA ALA A 483 21.10 -8.24 21.56
C ALA A 483 21.37 -8.56 20.08
N VAL A 484 20.51 -9.36 19.44
CA VAL A 484 20.65 -9.71 18.01
C VAL A 484 20.39 -8.51 17.12
N VAL A 485 19.33 -7.74 17.38
CA VAL A 485 19.04 -6.49 16.62
C VAL A 485 20.18 -5.48 16.80
N GLY A 486 20.68 -5.32 18.02
CA GLY A 486 21.81 -4.43 18.32
C GLY A 486 23.09 -4.86 17.62
N LEU A 487 23.39 -6.16 17.62
CA LEU A 487 24.53 -6.73 16.89
C LEU A 487 24.39 -6.49 15.38
N LEU A 488 23.24 -6.80 14.79
CA LEU A 488 23.00 -6.55 13.36
C LEU A 488 23.12 -5.07 12.98
N PHE A 489 22.56 -4.18 13.80
CA PHE A 489 22.63 -2.75 13.55
C PHE A 489 24.07 -2.22 13.70
N ALA A 490 24.82 -2.71 14.68
CA ALA A 490 26.25 -2.41 14.82
C ALA A 490 27.03 -2.94 13.60
N SER A 491 26.84 -4.20 13.19
CA SER A 491 27.45 -4.76 11.98
C SER A 491 27.12 -3.90 10.76
N TYR A 492 25.86 -3.46 10.61
CA TYR A 492 25.45 -2.55 9.55
C TYR A 492 26.24 -1.22 9.56
N LEU A 493 26.37 -0.56 10.71
CA LEU A 493 27.10 0.69 10.83
C LEU A 493 28.59 0.53 10.50
N LEU A 494 29.15 -0.62 10.86
CA LEU A 494 30.57 -0.94 10.74
C LEU A 494 30.99 -1.47 9.36
N ILE A 495 30.05 -1.77 8.45
CA ILE A 495 30.39 -2.12 7.06
C ILE A 495 31.28 -1.02 6.48
N ASP A 496 32.43 -1.43 5.96
CA ASP A 496 33.43 -0.59 5.29
C ASP A 496 34.07 0.48 6.21
N ALA A 497 33.97 0.31 7.54
CA ALA A 497 34.55 1.22 8.52
C ALA A 497 35.93 0.77 9.03
N PHE A 498 36.20 -0.55 9.05
CA PHE A 498 37.47 -1.14 9.46
C PHE A 498 37.66 -2.52 8.81
N GLU A 499 38.91 -2.98 8.72
CA GLU A 499 39.25 -4.31 8.18
C GLU A 499 38.77 -5.44 9.11
N GLY A 500 38.04 -6.42 8.57
CA GLY A 500 37.47 -7.53 9.33
C GLY A 500 36.02 -7.36 9.75
N PHE A 501 35.35 -6.32 9.28
CA PHE A 501 33.91 -6.12 9.54
C PHE A 501 33.08 -7.32 9.04
N SER A 502 33.58 -8.05 8.02
CA SER A 502 32.93 -9.22 7.43
C SER A 502 32.74 -10.38 8.42
N ILE A 503 33.62 -10.53 9.43
CA ILE A 503 33.47 -11.54 10.48
C ILE A 503 32.25 -11.22 11.34
N LEU A 504 32.17 -9.97 11.82
CA LEU A 504 31.06 -9.50 12.64
C LEU A 504 29.74 -9.53 11.86
N LEU A 505 29.80 -9.19 10.57
CA LEU A 505 28.66 -9.30 9.67
C LEU A 505 28.21 -10.76 9.51
N GLY A 506 29.13 -11.69 9.27
CA GLY A 506 28.84 -13.12 9.13
C GLY A 506 28.18 -13.70 10.38
N VAL A 507 28.75 -13.44 11.57
CA VAL A 507 28.19 -13.87 12.85
C VAL A 507 26.80 -13.26 13.08
N GLY A 508 26.64 -11.96 12.81
CA GLY A 508 25.37 -11.27 12.92
C GLY A 508 24.29 -11.87 12.03
N VAL A 509 24.61 -12.13 10.75
CA VAL A 509 23.70 -12.75 9.78
C VAL A 509 23.34 -14.18 10.18
N LEU A 510 24.27 -14.98 10.69
CA LEU A 510 23.98 -16.34 11.16
C LEU A 510 23.00 -16.35 12.35
N LEU A 511 23.25 -15.51 13.36
CA LEU A 511 22.37 -15.37 14.51
C LEU A 511 20.99 -14.82 14.11
N ALA A 512 20.95 -13.91 13.14
CA ALA A 512 19.73 -13.36 12.58
C ALA A 512 18.89 -14.42 11.86
N THR A 513 19.52 -15.21 10.97
CA THR A 513 18.86 -16.30 10.26
C THR A 513 18.30 -17.34 11.23
N TYR A 514 19.07 -17.71 12.26
CA TYR A 514 18.56 -18.58 13.32
C TYR A 514 17.37 -17.95 14.06
N GLY A 515 17.46 -16.66 14.40
CA GLY A 515 16.39 -15.90 15.05
C GLY A 515 15.10 -15.78 14.23
N LEU A 516 15.17 -15.89 12.89
CA LEU A 516 13.97 -15.95 12.06
C LEU A 516 13.14 -17.20 12.37
N PHE A 517 13.78 -18.35 12.59
CA PHE A 517 13.12 -19.61 12.93
C PHE A 517 12.77 -19.69 14.42
N ASP A 518 13.73 -19.40 15.30
CA ASP A 518 13.55 -19.38 16.76
C ASP A 518 13.88 -17.99 17.36
N PRO A 519 12.88 -17.09 17.45
CA PRO A 519 13.05 -15.76 18.03
C PRO A 519 13.46 -15.74 19.51
N GLU A 520 13.23 -16.81 20.26
CA GLU A 520 13.51 -16.85 21.70
C GLU A 520 14.91 -17.39 22.02
N PHE A 521 15.57 -17.99 21.03
CA PHE A 521 16.82 -18.74 21.18
C PHE A 521 16.70 -19.75 22.34
N GLY A 522 15.51 -20.35 22.44
CA GLY A 522 15.09 -21.23 23.50
C GLY A 522 15.29 -22.65 23.05
N ARG A 523 16.37 -23.29 23.54
CA ARG A 523 16.63 -24.73 23.37
C ARG A 523 15.32 -25.50 23.29
N TRP A 524 15.08 -26.12 22.14
CA TRP A 524 14.48 -27.45 21.99
C TRP A 524 14.46 -28.18 23.34
N ARG A 525 13.37 -28.03 24.11
CA ARG A 525 13.19 -28.70 25.40
C ARG A 525 11.89 -29.46 25.35
N ALA A 526 12.06 -30.77 25.50
CA ALA A 526 11.07 -31.80 25.78
C ALA A 526 10.34 -32.43 24.58
N SER A 527 11.08 -33.06 23.65
CA SER A 527 10.51 -34.13 22.82
C SER A 527 11.15 -35.51 22.97
N GLU A 528 12.13 -35.73 23.87
CA GLU A 528 12.83 -37.04 23.95
C GLU A 528 13.23 -37.50 25.36
N LEU A 529 12.49 -37.11 26.40
CA LEU A 529 12.66 -37.67 27.77
C LEU A 529 11.37 -38.28 28.33
N GLY A 530 10.37 -38.51 27.48
CA GLY A 530 9.10 -39.17 27.84
C GLY A 530 9.01 -40.65 27.45
N SER A 531 9.99 -41.21 26.74
CA SER A 531 10.07 -42.65 26.48
C SER A 531 11.30 -43.22 27.17
N ASN A 532 11.15 -43.60 28.44
CA ASN A 532 11.87 -44.68 29.13
C ASN A 532 11.82 -44.47 30.65
N HIS A 533 10.68 -44.81 31.26
CA HIS A 533 10.61 -45.41 32.59
C HIS A 533 9.36 -46.31 32.58
N SER A 534 9.49 -47.49 31.98
CA SER A 534 9.87 -48.77 32.62
C SER A 534 8.73 -49.39 33.44
N VAL A 535 8.12 -50.39 32.82
CA VAL A 535 7.48 -51.56 33.43
C VAL A 535 8.34 -52.09 34.59
N SER A 536 7.79 -52.13 35.79
CA SER A 536 7.92 -53.18 36.81
C SER A 536 6.95 -52.88 37.94
#